data_AF-A0A7S4NZ16-F1
#
_entry.id   AF-A0A7S4NZ16-F1
#
_cell.length_a   1.000
_cell.length_b   1.000
_cell.length_c   1.000
_cell.angle_alpha   90.00
_cell.angle_beta   90.00
_cell.angle_gamma   90.00
#
_symmetry.space_group_name_H-M   'P 1'
#
loop_
_entity.id
_entity.type
_entity.pdbx_description
1 polymer ?
#
loop_
_entity_poly.entity_id
_entity_poly.type
_entity_poly.pdbx_seq_one_letter_code
_entity_poly.pdbx_strand_id
1 'polypeptide(L)'
;ECFAHPTAHLPIQNHFELYNRWAKGGAGILITGNVMVDKRYKEAPGNVSSEGGKGEEDMVKLLTEWNKRTKEGGNSLLVMQISHPGRQSPMSVTSKPIAPSPVPLSFPLPGFLFHSPTEMTHEQVEEAIEKYAICAERAKKAGWDGVQIHSAHGYLLSQFLSPKINQRQDKWGLGKEGKMGRVLQLVVQRVRER
;
A
#
# COMPACT_ATOMS: atom_id res chain seq x y z
N GLU A 1 8.23 16.24 11.41
CA GLU A 1 7.17 15.36 10.85
C GLU A 1 7.80 14.15 10.17
N CYS A 2 7.08 13.03 10.12
CA CYS A 2 7.58 11.75 9.59
C CYS A 2 7.01 11.47 8.20
N PHE A 3 7.36 12.32 7.23
CA PHE A 3 6.96 12.17 5.83
C PHE A 3 8.09 11.58 5.01
N ALA A 4 7.76 10.76 4.02
CA ALA A 4 8.72 10.18 3.09
C ALA A 4 9.45 11.26 2.28
N HIS A 5 10.58 10.89 1.67
CA HIS A 5 11.32 11.80 0.79
C HIS A 5 10.38 12.37 -0.30
N PRO A 6 10.29 13.70 -0.48
CA PRO A 6 9.20 14.34 -1.22
C PRO A 6 9.12 13.90 -2.69
N THR A 7 10.25 13.57 -3.30
CA THR A 7 10.34 13.14 -4.71
C THR A 7 10.60 11.65 -4.89
N ALA A 8 11.30 11.03 -3.94
CA ALA A 8 11.76 9.65 -4.07
C ALA A 8 10.81 8.66 -3.39
N HIS A 9 9.93 9.18 -2.51
CA HIS A 9 8.96 8.41 -1.73
C HIS A 9 9.61 7.32 -0.86
N LEU A 10 10.88 7.52 -0.52
CA LEU A 10 11.68 6.63 0.30
C LEU A 10 11.43 6.92 1.78
N PRO A 11 11.50 5.90 2.65
CA PRO A 11 11.55 6.16 4.08
C PRO A 11 12.84 6.94 4.40
N ILE A 12 12.76 7.79 5.42
CA ILE A 12 13.84 8.68 5.86
C ILE A 12 14.18 8.42 7.32
N GLN A 13 15.29 8.99 7.81
CA GLN A 13 15.74 8.81 9.19
C GLN A 13 14.65 9.04 10.25
N ASN A 14 13.74 10.00 10.03
CA ASN A 14 12.62 10.24 10.95
C ASN A 14 11.71 9.02 11.14
N HIS A 15 11.53 8.19 10.09
CA HIS A 15 10.82 6.92 10.23
C HIS A 15 11.62 5.97 11.10
N PHE A 16 12.92 5.88 10.89
CA PHE A 16 13.76 4.94 11.63
C PHE A 16 13.78 5.28 13.12
N GLU A 17 13.93 6.56 13.47
CA GLU A 17 13.90 7.03 14.85
C GLU A 17 12.52 6.90 15.51
N LEU A 18 11.43 7.11 14.76
CA LEU A 18 10.08 6.95 15.28
C LEU A 18 9.82 5.51 15.73
N TYR A 19 10.12 4.54 14.88
CA TYR A 19 9.87 3.13 15.19
C TYR A 19 10.89 2.59 16.20
N ASN A 20 12.13 3.08 16.20
CA ASN A 20 13.07 2.83 17.31
C ASN A 20 12.51 3.30 18.66
N ARG A 21 11.98 4.54 18.70
CA ARG A 21 11.42 5.11 19.93
C ARG A 21 10.19 4.34 20.41
N TRP A 22 9.32 3.92 19.50
CA TRP A 22 8.16 3.09 19.86
C TRP A 22 8.57 1.69 20.32
N ALA A 23 9.60 1.09 19.71
CA ALA A 23 10.15 -0.19 20.16
C ALA A 23 10.74 -0.10 21.57
N LYS A 24 11.46 1.00 21.89
CA LYS A 24 11.94 1.30 23.26
C LYS A 24 10.83 1.41 24.29
N GLY A 25 9.63 1.78 23.85
CA GLY A 25 8.43 1.84 24.70
C GLY A 25 7.87 0.46 25.08
N GLY A 26 8.42 -0.64 24.55
CA GLY A 26 7.99 -2.00 24.90
C GLY A 26 6.76 -2.50 24.13
N ALA A 27 6.40 -1.87 23.01
CA ALA A 27 5.32 -2.35 22.16
C ALA A 27 5.62 -3.76 21.61
N GLY A 28 4.65 -4.67 21.66
CA GLY A 28 4.83 -6.03 21.13
C GLY A 28 4.87 -6.08 19.61
N ILE A 29 4.02 -5.31 18.94
CA ILE A 29 3.92 -5.22 17.48
C ILE A 29 3.83 -3.75 17.07
N LEU A 30 4.64 -3.37 16.09
CA LEU A 30 4.61 -2.09 15.40
C LEU A 30 4.16 -2.34 13.96
N ILE A 31 3.03 -1.76 13.58
CA ILE A 31 2.52 -1.82 12.21
C ILE A 31 2.74 -0.44 11.60
N THR A 32 3.30 -0.40 10.40
CA THR A 32 3.53 0.90 9.76
C THR A 32 2.23 1.58 9.35
N GLY A 33 2.32 2.89 9.08
CA GLY A 33 1.37 3.52 8.18
C GLY A 33 1.45 2.95 6.77
N ASN A 34 0.59 3.46 5.88
CA ASN A 34 0.52 3.03 4.50
C ASN A 34 1.89 3.06 3.79
N VAL A 35 2.35 1.90 3.33
CA VAL A 35 3.40 1.75 2.32
C VAL A 35 2.73 1.46 0.99
N MET A 36 2.92 2.36 0.02
CA MET A 36 2.38 2.23 -1.32
C MET A 36 3.10 1.10 -2.07
N VAL A 37 2.34 0.15 -2.61
CA VAL A 37 2.90 -0.92 -3.46
C VAL A 37 3.24 -0.41 -4.87
N ASP A 38 2.72 0.75 -5.24
CA ASP A 38 2.88 1.37 -6.55
C ASP A 38 3.17 2.87 -6.40
N LYS A 39 4.37 3.32 -6.80
CA LYS A 39 4.74 4.73 -6.66
C LYS A 39 3.89 5.68 -7.51
N ARG A 40 3.18 5.15 -8.52
CA ARG A 40 2.29 5.93 -9.41
C ARG A 40 1.06 6.44 -8.68
N TYR A 41 0.64 5.76 -7.61
CA TYR A 41 -0.60 6.04 -6.89
C TYR A 41 -0.30 6.23 -5.40
N LYS A 42 -0.68 7.39 -4.86
CA LYS A 42 -0.43 7.74 -3.44
C LYS A 42 -1.71 8.16 -2.76
N GLU A 43 -1.84 7.85 -1.48
CA GLU A 43 -2.98 8.26 -0.66
C GLU A 43 -2.82 9.71 -0.18
N ALA A 44 -1.61 10.15 0.09
CA ALA A 44 -1.28 11.50 0.53
C ALA A 44 0.16 11.89 0.15
N PRO A 45 0.48 13.20 0.15
CA PRO A 45 1.86 13.64 0.12
C PRO A 45 2.66 13.01 1.27
N GLY A 46 3.87 12.55 0.98
CA GLY A 46 4.74 11.98 2.01
C GLY A 46 4.46 10.52 2.40
N ASN A 47 3.58 9.79 1.70
CA ASN A 47 3.54 8.32 1.88
C ASN A 47 4.88 7.70 1.45
N VAL A 48 5.31 6.67 2.19
CA VAL A 48 6.40 5.79 1.76
C VAL A 48 5.89 4.88 0.65
N SER A 49 6.74 4.59 -0.33
CA SER A 49 6.50 3.62 -1.39
C SER A 49 7.57 2.54 -1.33
N SER A 50 7.18 1.29 -1.60
CA SER A 50 8.13 0.19 -1.76
C SER A 50 8.80 0.17 -3.13
N GLU A 51 8.41 1.09 -4.01
CA GLU A 51 9.07 1.41 -5.28
C GLU A 51 9.73 2.79 -5.21
N GLY A 52 10.94 2.92 -5.73
CA GLY A 52 11.69 4.19 -5.72
C GLY A 52 13.20 3.95 -5.71
N GLY A 53 13.95 5.00 -5.41
CA GLY A 53 15.41 4.92 -5.26
C GLY A 53 16.14 4.59 -6.56
N LYS A 54 17.34 4.01 -6.42
CA LYS A 54 18.19 3.62 -7.56
C LYS A 54 17.88 2.22 -8.11
N GLY A 55 16.92 1.51 -7.54
CA GLY A 55 16.55 0.15 -7.92
C GLY A 55 16.08 -0.69 -6.72
N GLU A 56 15.79 -1.97 -6.98
CA GLU A 56 15.31 -2.90 -5.94
C GLU A 56 16.30 -3.07 -4.78
N GLU A 57 17.59 -3.25 -5.07
CA GLU A 57 18.61 -3.46 -4.03
C GLU A 57 18.73 -2.26 -3.08
N ASP A 58 18.64 -1.05 -3.61
CA ASP A 58 18.68 0.20 -2.85
C ASP A 58 17.47 0.32 -1.92
N MET A 59 16.28 -0.03 -2.43
CA MET A 59 15.07 -0.10 -1.61
C MET A 59 15.19 -1.14 -0.50
N VAL A 60 15.64 -2.35 -0.81
CA VAL A 60 15.81 -3.41 0.21
C VAL A 60 16.80 -2.95 1.27
N LYS A 61 17.93 -2.32 0.91
CA LYS A 61 18.90 -1.76 1.87
C LYS A 61 18.26 -0.73 2.81
N LEU A 62 17.45 0.18 2.29
CA LEU A 62 16.74 1.18 3.10
C LEU A 62 15.72 0.55 4.05
N LEU A 63 14.97 -0.45 3.57
CA LEU A 63 14.02 -1.19 4.40
C LEU A 63 14.72 -2.03 5.47
N THR A 64 15.90 -2.58 5.17
CA THR A 64 16.74 -3.30 6.13
C THR A 64 17.24 -2.37 7.22
N GLU A 65 17.68 -1.16 6.87
CA GLU A 65 18.13 -0.17 7.85
C GLU A 65 16.98 0.29 8.76
N TRP A 66 15.78 0.50 8.21
CA TRP A 66 14.59 0.80 9.01
C TRP A 66 14.29 -0.31 10.02
N ASN A 67 14.28 -1.57 9.56
CA ASN A 67 14.05 -2.71 10.42
C ASN A 67 15.13 -2.80 11.52
N LYS A 68 16.41 -2.76 11.13
CA LYS A 68 17.55 -2.78 12.07
C LYS A 68 17.42 -1.69 13.13
N ARG A 69 17.16 -0.45 12.72
CA ARG A 69 17.01 0.67 13.65
C ARG A 69 15.81 0.49 14.58
N THR A 70 14.73 -0.14 14.13
CA THR A 70 13.60 -0.50 15.00
C THR A 70 14.03 -1.53 16.05
N LYS A 71 14.75 -2.59 15.65
CA LYS A 71 15.23 -3.67 16.53
C LYS A 71 16.26 -3.19 17.57
N GLU A 72 17.07 -2.18 17.25
CA GLU A 72 17.95 -1.51 18.23
C GLU A 72 17.16 -0.85 19.37
N GLY A 73 15.87 -0.57 19.16
CA GLY A 73 15.00 0.00 20.18
C GLY A 73 14.39 -1.03 21.12
N GLY A 74 14.24 -2.28 20.67
CA GLY A 74 13.60 -3.35 21.44
C GLY A 74 13.17 -4.51 20.54
N ASN A 75 12.55 -5.53 21.14
CA ASN A 75 12.20 -6.77 20.44
C ASN A 75 10.79 -6.75 19.79
N SER A 76 10.30 -5.57 19.40
CA SER A 76 9.00 -5.45 18.74
C SER A 76 8.98 -6.17 17.40
N LEU A 77 7.89 -6.87 17.08
CA LEU A 77 7.63 -7.29 15.71
C LEU A 77 7.32 -6.06 14.86
N LEU A 78 7.96 -5.92 13.70
CA LEU A 78 7.76 -4.84 12.76
C LEU A 78 7.05 -5.38 11.51
N VAL A 79 5.84 -4.89 11.27
CA VAL A 79 4.95 -5.35 10.20
C VAL A 79 4.67 -4.20 9.23
N MET A 80 4.92 -4.41 7.94
CA MET A 80 4.68 -3.41 6.91
C MET A 80 3.22 -3.42 6.47
N GLN A 81 2.50 -2.31 6.65
CA GLN A 81 1.15 -2.17 6.09
C GLN A 81 1.27 -1.80 4.61
N ILE A 82 1.01 -2.77 3.72
CA ILE A 82 1.11 -2.60 2.27
C ILE A 82 -0.25 -2.25 1.67
N SER A 83 -0.31 -1.25 0.81
CA SER A 83 -1.57 -0.65 0.36
C SER A 83 -1.50 -0.05 -1.04
N HIS A 84 -2.67 0.16 -1.64
CA HIS A 84 -2.87 0.92 -2.86
C HIS A 84 -4.13 1.80 -2.69
N PRO A 85 -4.07 3.11 -2.97
CA PRO A 85 -5.15 4.04 -2.62
C PRO A 85 -6.41 3.83 -3.47
N GLY A 86 -6.23 3.36 -4.70
CA GLY A 86 -7.31 3.27 -5.69
C GLY A 86 -7.90 4.66 -5.95
N ARG A 87 -9.22 4.80 -5.82
CA ARG A 87 -9.89 6.11 -5.96
C ARG A 87 -9.62 7.12 -4.84
N GLN A 88 -9.08 6.71 -3.68
CA GLN A 88 -8.69 7.62 -2.59
C GLN A 88 -7.28 8.16 -2.79
N SER A 89 -7.05 8.75 -3.97
CA SER A 89 -5.77 9.36 -4.33
C SER A 89 -6.00 10.82 -4.72
N PRO A 90 -5.54 11.78 -3.89
CA PRO A 90 -5.77 13.20 -4.11
C PRO A 90 -5.15 13.72 -5.41
N MET A 91 -5.76 14.76 -5.98
CA MET A 91 -5.27 15.41 -7.20
C MET A 91 -3.83 15.92 -7.07
N SER A 92 -3.41 16.29 -5.86
CA SER A 92 -2.05 16.78 -5.57
C SER A 92 -0.96 15.72 -5.74
N VAL A 93 -1.32 14.43 -5.74
CA VAL A 93 -0.37 13.32 -5.82
C VAL A 93 -0.62 12.36 -6.97
N THR A 94 -1.80 12.40 -7.59
CA THR A 94 -2.15 11.56 -8.75
C THR A 94 -3.17 12.25 -9.66
N SER A 95 -2.82 12.38 -10.93
CA SER A 95 -3.69 12.98 -11.95
C SER A 95 -4.77 12.03 -12.47
N LYS A 96 -4.50 10.73 -12.49
CA LYS A 96 -5.41 9.69 -13.02
C LYS A 96 -5.50 8.50 -12.06
N PRO A 97 -6.28 8.61 -10.97
CA PRO A 97 -6.48 7.48 -10.07
C PRO A 97 -7.17 6.33 -10.80
N ILE A 98 -6.88 5.10 -10.38
CA ILE A 98 -7.51 3.89 -10.92
C ILE A 98 -8.33 3.20 -9.84
N ALA A 99 -9.43 2.56 -10.24
CA ALA A 99 -10.32 1.85 -9.32
C ALA A 99 -11.06 0.71 -10.05
N PRO A 100 -11.79 -0.16 -9.34
CA PRO A 100 -12.56 -1.23 -9.97
C PRO A 100 -13.59 -0.72 -10.99
N SER A 101 -14.17 0.46 -10.74
CA SER A 101 -15.15 1.14 -11.62
C SER A 101 -15.03 2.67 -11.45
N PRO A 102 -15.56 3.48 -12.38
CA PRO A 102 -15.38 4.93 -12.39
C PRO A 102 -16.35 5.65 -11.42
N VAL A 103 -16.43 5.16 -10.18
CA VAL A 103 -17.31 5.70 -9.14
C VAL A 103 -16.55 6.73 -8.30
N PRO A 104 -16.86 8.03 -8.39
CA PRO A 104 -16.12 9.09 -7.67
C PRO A 104 -16.31 8.99 -6.15
N LEU A 105 -15.38 9.59 -5.40
CA LEU A 105 -15.52 9.72 -3.95
C LEU A 105 -16.62 10.74 -3.63
N SER A 106 -17.68 10.30 -2.97
CA SER A 106 -18.86 11.15 -2.68
C SER A 106 -18.71 12.00 -1.42
N PHE A 107 -17.62 11.82 -0.65
CA PHE A 107 -17.41 12.52 0.62
C PHE A 107 -16.37 13.63 0.43
N PRO A 108 -16.71 14.91 0.68
CA PRO A 108 -15.70 15.95 0.74
C PRO A 108 -14.87 15.71 2.01
N LEU A 109 -13.62 15.28 1.84
CA LEU A 109 -12.62 15.40 2.91
C LEU A 109 -12.11 16.84 2.88
N PRO A 110 -12.29 17.64 3.94
CA PRO A 110 -11.80 19.01 3.97
C PRO A 110 -10.31 19.08 3.59
N GLY A 111 -9.98 19.85 2.55
CA GLY A 111 -8.61 20.00 2.06
C GLY A 111 -8.14 18.96 1.02
N PHE A 112 -8.95 17.97 0.67
CA PHE A 112 -8.62 16.98 -0.37
C PHE A 112 -9.60 17.01 -1.53
N LEU A 113 -9.10 17.41 -2.69
CA LEU A 113 -9.79 17.26 -3.97
C LEU A 113 -9.37 15.92 -4.60
N PHE A 114 -10.32 15.17 -5.14
CA PHE A 114 -10.09 13.87 -5.79
C PHE A 114 -10.58 13.90 -7.24
N HIS A 115 -9.79 13.33 -8.15
CA HIS A 115 -10.26 13.08 -9.52
C HIS A 115 -11.23 11.89 -9.54
N SER A 116 -12.15 11.87 -10.51
CA SER A 116 -12.89 10.66 -10.84
C SER A 116 -11.90 9.57 -11.29
N PRO A 117 -11.98 8.35 -10.73
CA PRO A 117 -11.07 7.29 -11.11
C PRO A 117 -11.41 6.73 -12.48
N THR A 118 -10.40 6.21 -13.17
CA THR A 118 -10.58 5.37 -14.35
C THR A 118 -10.79 3.92 -13.92
N GLU A 119 -11.69 3.22 -14.61
CA GLU A 119 -11.86 1.78 -14.44
C GLU A 119 -10.57 1.03 -14.83
N MET A 120 -10.10 0.14 -13.95
CA MET A 120 -8.90 -0.67 -14.22
C MET A 120 -9.12 -1.64 -15.37
N THR A 121 -8.12 -1.79 -16.25
CA THR A 121 -8.10 -2.88 -17.24
C THR A 121 -7.76 -4.21 -16.56
N HIS A 122 -7.98 -5.32 -17.27
CA HIS A 122 -7.60 -6.64 -16.78
C HIS A 122 -6.11 -6.70 -16.37
N GLU A 123 -5.24 -6.14 -17.19
CA GLU A 123 -3.79 -6.11 -17.01
C GLU A 123 -3.40 -5.26 -15.80
N GLN A 124 -4.09 -4.14 -15.57
CA GLN A 124 -3.87 -3.30 -14.39
C GLN A 124 -4.28 -4.00 -13.10
N VAL A 125 -5.33 -4.83 -13.11
CA VAL A 125 -5.71 -5.63 -11.93
C VAL A 125 -4.65 -6.69 -11.63
N GLU A 126 -4.17 -7.40 -12.65
CA GLU A 126 -3.08 -8.39 -12.49
C GLU A 126 -1.77 -7.71 -12.05
N GLU A 127 -1.44 -6.54 -12.61
CA GLU A 127 -0.26 -5.75 -12.20
C GLU A 127 -0.37 -5.34 -10.73
N ALA A 128 -1.52 -4.84 -10.30
CA ALA A 128 -1.73 -4.47 -8.90
C ALA A 128 -1.52 -5.66 -7.96
N ILE A 129 -2.05 -6.84 -8.32
CA ILE A 129 -1.86 -8.08 -7.55
C ILE A 129 -0.36 -8.41 -7.42
N GLU A 130 0.38 -8.34 -8.53
CA GLU A 130 1.82 -8.61 -8.51
C GLU A 130 2.60 -7.57 -7.70
N LYS A 131 2.22 -6.29 -7.77
CA LYS A 131 2.86 -5.24 -6.96
C LYS A 131 2.72 -5.45 -5.46
N TYR A 132 1.59 -5.97 -4.98
CA TYR A 132 1.46 -6.37 -3.57
C TYR A 132 2.47 -7.46 -3.20
N ALA A 133 2.64 -8.47 -4.06
CA ALA A 133 3.56 -9.57 -3.83
C ALA A 133 5.02 -9.14 -3.88
N ILE A 134 5.42 -8.31 -4.86
CA ILE A 134 6.75 -7.71 -4.93
C ILE A 134 7.05 -6.87 -3.69
N CYS A 135 6.07 -6.07 -3.22
CA CYS A 135 6.23 -5.29 -2.00
C CYS A 135 6.48 -6.20 -0.78
N ALA A 136 5.74 -7.30 -0.65
CA ALA A 136 5.92 -8.27 0.41
C ALA A 136 7.28 -9.00 0.32
N GLU A 137 7.71 -9.35 -0.89
CA GLU A 137 9.03 -9.95 -1.14
C GLU A 137 10.16 -9.01 -0.70
N ARG A 138 10.06 -7.71 -0.99
CA ARG A 138 11.04 -6.70 -0.54
C ARG A 138 11.07 -6.60 0.98
N ALA A 139 9.91 -6.60 1.65
CA ALA A 139 9.83 -6.59 3.11
C ALA A 139 10.49 -7.86 3.72
N LYS A 140 10.23 -9.03 3.13
CA LYS A 140 10.85 -10.31 3.52
C LYS A 140 12.37 -10.28 3.34
N LYS A 141 12.88 -9.82 2.20
CA LYS A 141 14.33 -9.64 1.94
C LYS A 141 14.99 -8.66 2.93
N ALA A 142 14.24 -7.65 3.37
CA ALA A 142 14.69 -6.68 4.36
C ALA A 142 14.58 -7.15 5.83
N GLY A 143 14.14 -8.39 6.06
CA GLY A 143 14.05 -9.01 7.39
C GLY A 143 12.89 -8.52 8.24
N TRP A 144 11.85 -7.94 7.65
CA TRP A 144 10.63 -7.55 8.37
C TRP A 144 9.89 -8.80 8.88
N ASP A 145 9.23 -8.68 10.04
CA ASP A 145 8.55 -9.84 10.66
C ASP A 145 7.25 -10.22 9.93
N GLY A 146 6.73 -9.33 9.08
CA GLY A 146 5.61 -9.64 8.20
C GLY A 146 5.08 -8.44 7.43
N VAL A 147 4.01 -8.69 6.70
CA VAL A 147 3.22 -7.65 6.02
C VAL A 147 1.75 -7.74 6.42
N GLN A 148 1.10 -6.59 6.52
CA GLN A 148 -0.34 -6.45 6.65
C GLN A 148 -0.91 -5.94 5.32
N ILE A 149 -1.72 -6.77 4.65
CA ILE A 149 -2.41 -6.39 3.41
C ILE A 149 -3.59 -5.48 3.77
N HIS A 150 -3.54 -4.21 3.38
CA HIS A 150 -4.59 -3.27 3.71
C HIS A 150 -5.82 -3.45 2.81
N SER A 151 -6.87 -4.09 3.34
CA SER A 151 -8.16 -4.31 2.66
C SER A 151 -9.34 -3.65 3.37
N ALA A 152 -9.15 -2.41 3.85
CA ALA A 152 -10.14 -1.67 4.63
C ALA A 152 -10.13 -0.18 4.24
N HIS A 153 -10.97 0.63 4.91
CA HIS A 153 -11.01 2.09 4.83
C HIS A 153 -11.22 2.69 3.43
N GLY A 154 -11.73 1.90 2.49
CA GLY A 154 -12.07 2.36 1.15
C GLY A 154 -10.86 2.48 0.20
N TYR A 155 -9.72 1.88 0.52
CA TYR A 155 -8.59 1.68 -0.41
C TYR A 155 -8.83 0.53 -1.39
N LEU A 156 -7.94 0.34 -2.37
CA LEU A 156 -8.20 -0.46 -3.58
C LEU A 156 -8.82 -1.82 -3.31
N LEU A 157 -8.26 -2.62 -2.40
CA LEU A 157 -8.78 -3.96 -2.12
C LEU A 157 -10.19 -3.92 -1.53
N SER A 158 -10.47 -2.98 -0.62
CA SER A 158 -11.84 -2.77 -0.12
C SER A 158 -12.79 -2.18 -1.17
N GLN A 159 -12.28 -1.45 -2.18
CA GLN A 159 -13.07 -1.00 -3.32
C GLN A 159 -13.55 -2.19 -4.15
N PHE A 160 -12.68 -3.18 -4.40
CA PHE A 160 -13.06 -4.43 -5.09
C PHE A 160 -14.11 -5.25 -4.31
N LEU A 161 -14.14 -5.13 -2.98
CA LEU A 161 -15.11 -5.83 -2.12
C LEU A 161 -16.46 -5.11 -2.00
N SER A 162 -16.55 -3.85 -2.40
CA SER A 162 -17.75 -3.04 -2.15
C SER A 162 -18.71 -3.08 -3.34
N PRO A 163 -19.96 -3.55 -3.19
CA PRO A 163 -20.96 -3.52 -4.27
C PRO A 163 -21.39 -2.11 -4.66
N LYS A 164 -21.11 -1.11 -3.81
CA LYS A 164 -21.34 0.30 -4.15
C LYS A 164 -20.29 0.83 -5.12
N ILE A 165 -19.08 0.26 -5.12
CA ILE A 165 -17.91 0.79 -5.84
C ILE A 165 -17.50 -0.10 -6.99
N ASN A 166 -17.47 -1.42 -6.81
CA ASN A 166 -17.18 -2.38 -7.85
C ASN A 166 -18.46 -2.72 -8.62
N GLN A 167 -18.66 -2.06 -9.76
CA GLN A 167 -19.81 -2.24 -10.65
C GLN A 167 -19.45 -3.08 -11.88
N ARG A 168 -18.28 -3.73 -11.88
CA ARG A 168 -17.79 -4.53 -12.99
C ARG A 168 -18.68 -5.74 -13.24
N GLN A 169 -18.79 -6.11 -14.52
CA GLN A 169 -19.54 -7.28 -14.98
C GLN A 169 -18.64 -8.46 -15.38
N ASP A 170 -17.32 -8.27 -15.32
CA ASP A 170 -16.32 -9.28 -15.68
C ASP A 170 -15.86 -10.13 -14.48
N LYS A 171 -14.82 -10.94 -14.68
CA LYS A 171 -14.24 -11.81 -13.65
C LYS A 171 -13.74 -11.07 -12.39
N TRP A 172 -13.56 -9.75 -12.45
CA TRP A 172 -13.13 -8.90 -11.34
C TRP A 172 -14.31 -8.24 -10.60
N GLY A 173 -15.53 -8.40 -11.12
CA GLY A 173 -16.76 -7.95 -10.50
C GLY A 173 -17.26 -8.85 -9.37
N LEU A 174 -18.47 -8.54 -8.91
CA LEU A 174 -19.17 -9.26 -7.84
C LEU A 174 -20.35 -10.11 -8.34
N GLY A 175 -20.62 -10.05 -9.65
CA GLY A 175 -21.71 -10.78 -10.32
C GLY A 175 -21.33 -12.20 -10.72
N LYS A 176 -22.05 -12.77 -11.71
CA LYS A 176 -21.94 -14.18 -12.10
C LYS A 176 -20.55 -14.60 -12.59
N GLU A 177 -19.87 -13.75 -13.36
CA GLU A 177 -18.52 -14.03 -13.87
C GLU A 177 -17.43 -13.83 -12.81
N GLY A 178 -17.73 -12.98 -11.83
CA GLY A 178 -16.84 -12.60 -10.75
C GLY A 178 -17.08 -13.38 -9.45
N LYS A 179 -16.35 -13.01 -8.41
CA LYS A 179 -16.55 -13.55 -7.07
C LYS A 179 -16.11 -12.52 -6.03
N MET A 180 -16.97 -12.29 -5.04
CA MET A 180 -16.61 -11.47 -3.88
C MET A 180 -15.28 -11.96 -3.28
N GLY A 181 -14.32 -11.06 -3.15
CA GLY A 181 -13.00 -11.37 -2.60
C GLY A 181 -11.99 -11.96 -3.57
N ARG A 182 -12.30 -12.14 -4.87
CA ARG A 182 -11.35 -12.72 -5.85
C ARG A 182 -9.99 -12.01 -5.85
N VAL A 183 -9.99 -10.69 -5.99
CA VAL A 183 -8.74 -9.91 -6.05
C VAL A 183 -7.96 -10.04 -4.74
N LEU A 184 -8.62 -9.92 -3.58
CA LEU A 184 -7.96 -10.09 -2.28
C LEU A 184 -7.37 -11.50 -2.11
N GLN A 185 -8.09 -12.54 -2.52
CA GLN A 185 -7.61 -13.93 -2.45
C GLN A 185 -6.37 -14.12 -3.32
N LEU A 186 -6.36 -13.57 -4.54
CA LEU A 186 -5.19 -13.64 -5.43
C LEU A 186 -4.00 -12.85 -4.88
N VAL A 187 -4.23 -11.68 -4.27
CA VAL A 187 -3.17 -10.96 -3.56
C VAL A 187 -2.58 -11.81 -2.44
N VAL A 188 -3.41 -12.39 -1.58
CA VAL A 188 -2.94 -13.24 -0.47
C VAL A 188 -2.19 -14.46 -1.00
N GLN A 189 -2.70 -15.10 -2.05
CA GLN A 189 -2.06 -16.25 -2.68
C GLN A 189 -0.68 -15.87 -3.24
N ARG A 190 -0.60 -14.81 -4.06
CA ARG A 190 0.66 -14.39 -4.70
C ARG A 190 1.68 -13.91 -3.67
N VAL A 191 1.25 -13.22 -2.62
CA VAL A 191 2.12 -12.83 -1.49
C VAL A 191 2.70 -14.07 -0.79
N ARG A 192 1.92 -15.14 -0.63
CA ARG A 192 2.39 -16.39 0.01
C ARG A 192 3.30 -17.24 -0.88
N GLU A 193 3.25 -17.05 -2.20
CA GLU A 193 4.11 -17.74 -3.18
C GLU A 193 5.53 -17.13 -3.23
N ARG A 194 5.77 -15.96 -2.64
CA ARG A 194 7.06 -15.24 -2.61
C ARG A 194 7.82 -15.46 -1.28
#